data_AF-A0A7Y4SY42-F1
#
_entry.id   AF-A0A7Y4SY42-F1
#
_cell.length_a   1.000
_cell.length_b   1.000
_cell.length_c   1.000
_cell.angle_alpha   90.00
_cell.angle_beta   90.00
_cell.angle_gamma   90.00
#
_symmetry.space_group_name_H-M   'P 1'
#
loop_
_entity.id
_entity.type
_entity.pdbx_description
1 polymer ?
#
loop_
_entity_poly.entity_id
_entity_poly.type
_entity_poly.pdbx_seq_one_letter_code
_entity_poly.pdbx_strand_id
1 'polypeptide(L)'
;MAKPVSATDPLAAWRAHFPVETQRRGDATGRDGRVEIQTHDGAFVSAGVRAKGSFHEVEIDLRSQRVGGCSCTCSAFETSGTCEHVWAVLHVVLGGVAGGASGSPSSSSIGAWLTGLQRLERAAESGPAPDASEPESRVDYVLVLDESASGTLLETRRARALARGGFGKSSPFDLLAPRKGMLLNPEDRRIAALLRGADSTLVPGSQRARGESRYLLDAEQTLALLPQLCATGRLFWSRRETSSTRPLVLDDGPPFKPCLRLAASEEGRTLELDAHLERAGERIARAELRGVLAGDLVVLDERIVRARLERGRTWFLLHVQSPLPPFPRQEAPAVLLELARRELDVEPGPGMEAWIEARRPVPHLLLSAPKRVEGLASRVASWSEVAGLVEFDYGVARVLATDKKPLLPTGRGVLRRYFEVENALLAQALALGLSAR
;
A
#
# COMPACT_ATOMS: atom_id res chain seq x y z
N MET A 1 37.83 -68.15 34.96
CA MET A 1 36.40 -67.78 35.13
C MET A 1 36.34 -66.46 35.88
N ALA A 2 36.21 -65.34 35.18
CA ALA A 2 36.15 -64.02 35.78
C ALA A 2 34.72 -63.73 36.27
N LYS A 3 34.61 -63.29 37.53
CA LYS A 3 33.38 -62.86 38.20
C LYS A 3 32.78 -61.69 37.40
N PRO A 4 31.48 -61.70 37.04
CA PRO A 4 30.89 -60.56 36.35
C PRO A 4 31.02 -59.33 37.25
N VAL A 5 31.65 -58.29 36.72
CA VAL A 5 31.72 -56.96 37.34
C VAL A 5 30.27 -56.53 37.58
N SER A 6 29.88 -56.40 38.85
CA SER A 6 28.56 -55.93 39.26
C SER A 6 28.25 -54.64 38.51
N ALA A 7 27.22 -54.65 37.66
CA ALA A 7 26.74 -53.43 37.03
C ALA A 7 26.41 -52.44 38.14
N THR A 8 27.12 -51.31 38.15
CA THR A 8 26.92 -50.26 39.15
C THR A 8 25.49 -49.76 39.00
N ASP A 9 24.71 -49.84 40.08
CA ASP A 9 23.31 -49.45 40.06
C ASP A 9 23.21 -47.95 39.74
N PRO A 10 22.69 -47.56 38.55
CA PRO A 10 22.72 -46.19 38.09
C PRO A 10 21.77 -45.27 38.89
N LEU A 11 20.84 -45.86 39.66
CA LEU A 11 19.93 -45.12 40.54
C LEU A 11 20.51 -44.90 41.94
N ALA A 12 21.68 -45.48 42.27
CA ALA A 12 22.26 -45.40 43.61
C ALA A 12 22.44 -43.95 44.10
N ALA A 13 22.90 -43.05 43.21
CA ALA A 13 23.07 -41.63 43.52
C ALA A 13 21.74 -40.93 43.87
N TRP A 14 20.62 -41.38 43.29
CA TRP A 14 19.31 -40.77 43.48
C TRP A 14 18.56 -41.33 44.68
N ARG A 15 18.73 -42.62 45.02
CA ARG A 15 17.98 -43.29 46.10
C ARG A 15 18.07 -42.58 47.45
N ALA A 16 19.22 -42.01 47.79
CA ALA A 16 19.41 -41.32 49.06
C ALA A 16 18.48 -40.09 49.22
N HIS A 17 17.97 -39.55 48.12
CA HIS A 17 17.15 -38.35 48.14
C HIS A 17 15.64 -38.62 48.19
N PHE A 18 15.19 -39.84 47.90
CA PHE A 18 13.76 -40.17 47.86
C PHE A 18 13.38 -41.08 49.02
N PRO A 19 12.28 -40.83 49.74
CA PRO A 19 11.76 -41.79 50.72
C PRO A 19 11.50 -43.16 50.08
N VAL A 20 11.78 -44.25 50.80
CA VAL A 20 11.62 -45.62 50.30
C VAL A 20 10.22 -45.88 49.75
N GLU A 21 9.19 -45.33 50.40
CA GLU A 21 7.81 -45.48 49.94
C GLU A 21 7.55 -44.74 48.62
N THR A 22 8.15 -43.56 48.43
CA THR A 22 8.10 -42.82 47.15
C THR A 22 8.80 -43.60 46.04
N GLN A 23 9.95 -44.21 46.34
CA GLN A 23 10.67 -45.07 45.39
C GLN A 23 9.79 -46.25 44.97
N ARG A 24 9.19 -46.95 45.94
CA ARG A 24 8.34 -48.12 45.67
C ARG A 24 7.15 -47.78 44.78
N ARG A 25 6.45 -46.66 45.03
CA ARG A 25 5.31 -46.22 44.21
C ARG A 25 5.75 -45.73 42.82
N GLY A 26 6.88 -45.04 42.74
CA GLY A 26 7.46 -44.64 41.45
C GLY A 26 7.91 -45.83 40.61
N ASP A 27 8.53 -46.86 41.22
CA ASP A 27 8.92 -48.10 40.55
C ASP A 27 7.70 -48.84 39.99
N ALA A 28 6.59 -48.87 40.73
CA ALA A 28 5.34 -49.44 40.26
C ALA A 28 4.77 -48.65 39.07
N THR A 29 4.76 -47.31 39.18
CA THR A 29 4.28 -46.42 38.12
C THR A 29 5.10 -46.54 36.83
N GLY A 30 6.43 -46.64 36.95
CA GLY A 30 7.34 -46.84 35.82
C GLY A 30 7.12 -48.19 35.15
N ARG A 31 6.99 -49.27 35.93
CA ARG A 31 6.73 -50.63 35.40
C ARG A 31 5.37 -50.78 34.74
N ASP A 32 4.37 -50.05 35.22
CA ASP A 32 3.03 -50.02 34.63
C ASP A 32 2.98 -49.30 33.26
N GLY A 33 4.12 -48.79 32.76
CA GLY A 33 4.21 -48.12 31.46
C GLY A 33 3.49 -46.76 31.43
N ARG A 34 3.32 -46.12 32.59
CA ARG A 34 2.59 -44.84 32.71
C ARG A 34 3.45 -43.60 32.49
N VAL A 35 4.72 -43.80 32.16
CA VAL A 35 5.69 -42.75 31.88
C VAL A 35 5.87 -42.64 30.37
N GLU A 36 5.60 -41.45 29.85
CA GLU A 36 5.75 -41.08 28.45
C GLU A 36 6.92 -40.10 28.34
N ILE A 37 8.10 -40.60 27.93
CA ILE A 37 9.29 -39.77 27.75
C ILE A 37 9.09 -38.89 26.51
N GLN A 38 9.06 -37.57 26.71
CA GLN A 38 8.87 -36.61 25.63
C GLN A 38 10.21 -36.22 25.00
N THR A 39 11.21 -35.95 25.84
CA THR A 39 12.59 -35.66 25.42
C THR A 39 13.61 -36.27 26.38
N HIS A 40 14.71 -36.78 25.84
CA HIS A 40 15.84 -37.30 26.61
C HIS A 40 17.14 -37.15 25.80
N ASP A 41 18.06 -36.30 26.24
CA ASP A 41 19.34 -36.07 25.55
C ASP A 41 20.56 -36.67 26.27
N GLY A 42 20.32 -37.48 27.31
CA GLY A 42 21.35 -38.10 28.15
C GLY A 42 21.80 -37.21 29.31
N ALA A 43 21.54 -35.91 29.25
CA ALA A 43 21.83 -34.95 30.31
C ALA A 43 20.56 -34.40 30.96
N PHE A 44 19.48 -34.31 30.21
CA PHE A 44 18.19 -33.79 30.62
C PHE A 44 17.05 -34.69 30.12
N VAL A 45 15.97 -34.77 30.90
CA VAL A 45 14.76 -35.52 30.60
C VAL A 45 13.55 -34.64 30.82
N SER A 46 12.61 -34.63 29.86
CA SER A 46 11.23 -34.19 30.09
C SER A 46 10.27 -35.33 29.75
N ALA A 47 9.31 -35.58 30.64
CA ALA A 47 8.39 -36.69 30.55
C ALA A 47 7.00 -36.35 31.13
N GLY A 48 5.98 -36.97 30.56
CA GLY A 48 4.63 -37.00 31.10
C GLY A 48 4.38 -38.25 31.91
N VAL A 49 3.79 -38.14 33.10
CA VAL A 49 3.44 -39.28 33.94
C VAL A 49 1.93 -39.28 34.22
N ARG A 50 1.25 -40.39 33.88
CA ARG A 50 -0.19 -40.57 34.15
C ARG A 50 -0.39 -41.29 35.47
N ALA A 51 -0.99 -40.64 36.47
CA ALA A 51 -1.27 -41.24 37.77
C ALA A 51 -2.68 -40.87 38.26
N LYS A 52 -3.46 -41.89 38.65
CA LYS A 52 -4.80 -41.73 39.26
C LYS A 52 -5.75 -40.80 38.47
N GLY A 53 -5.67 -40.81 37.14
CA GLY A 53 -6.53 -39.99 36.27
C GLY A 53 -6.02 -38.57 36.03
N SER A 54 -4.86 -38.19 36.57
CA SER A 54 -4.20 -36.92 36.32
C SER A 54 -2.91 -37.11 35.52
N PHE A 55 -2.52 -36.06 34.80
CA PHE A 55 -1.27 -36.00 34.03
C PHE A 55 -0.33 -35.01 34.69
N HIS A 56 0.92 -35.43 34.90
CA HIS A 56 1.95 -34.60 35.52
C HIS A 56 3.15 -34.50 34.60
N GLU A 57 3.65 -33.29 34.43
CA GLU A 57 4.86 -33.02 33.67
C GLU A 57 6.04 -33.04 34.64
N VAL A 58 7.12 -33.68 34.20
CA VAL A 58 8.33 -33.93 34.98
C VAL A 58 9.54 -33.56 34.15
N GLU A 59 10.40 -32.72 34.70
CA GLU A 59 11.70 -32.40 34.10
C GLU A 59 12.83 -32.76 35.06
N ILE A 60 13.94 -33.30 34.53
CA ILE A 60 15.06 -33.80 35.32
C ILE A 60 16.38 -33.48 34.62
N ASP A 61 17.25 -32.70 35.28
CA ASP A 61 18.66 -32.59 34.91
C ASP A 61 19.48 -33.73 35.54
N LEU A 62 19.78 -34.75 34.73
CA LEU A 62 20.52 -35.94 35.12
C LEU A 62 21.97 -35.64 35.50
N ARG A 63 22.57 -34.54 35.01
CA ARG A 63 23.94 -34.15 35.34
C ARG A 63 24.08 -33.75 36.80
N SER A 64 23.03 -33.16 37.35
CA SER A 64 23.04 -32.66 38.72
C SER A 64 23.14 -33.79 39.75
N GLN A 65 22.64 -34.99 39.40
CA GLN A 65 22.48 -36.14 40.30
C GLN A 65 21.84 -35.78 41.65
N ARG A 66 20.99 -34.74 41.67
CA ARG A 66 20.38 -34.17 42.88
C ARG A 66 18.95 -33.74 42.58
N VAL A 67 18.10 -33.84 43.59
CA VAL A 67 16.68 -33.48 43.49
C VAL A 67 16.44 -32.01 43.11
N GLY A 68 17.37 -31.11 43.44
CA GLY A 68 17.26 -29.70 43.04
C GLY A 68 17.28 -29.45 41.53
N GLY A 69 17.73 -30.43 40.73
CA GLY A 69 17.65 -30.40 39.26
C GLY A 69 16.36 -31.01 38.71
N CYS A 70 15.39 -31.36 39.56
CA CYS A 70 14.11 -31.93 39.15
C CYS A 70 12.98 -30.90 39.28
N SER A 71 11.95 -31.03 38.46
CA SER A 71 10.67 -30.34 38.62
C SER A 71 9.52 -31.32 38.37
N CYS A 72 8.38 -31.11 39.01
CA CYS A 72 7.16 -31.84 38.72
C CYS A 72 5.93 -31.00 39.05
N THR A 73 4.90 -31.06 38.22
CA THR A 73 3.64 -30.31 38.39
C THR A 73 2.68 -30.92 39.43
N CYS A 74 3.10 -31.93 40.21
CA CYS A 74 2.25 -32.51 41.25
C CYS A 74 2.45 -31.81 42.60
N SER A 75 1.36 -31.65 43.36
CA SER A 75 1.37 -30.98 44.67
C SER A 75 2.31 -31.62 45.70
N ALA A 76 2.54 -32.94 45.61
CA ALA A 76 3.49 -33.63 46.47
C ALA A 76 4.94 -33.16 46.25
N PHE A 77 5.30 -32.82 45.01
CA PHE A 77 6.62 -32.29 44.68
C PHE A 77 6.80 -30.87 45.22
N GLU A 78 5.80 -30.00 45.09
CA GLU A 78 5.83 -28.65 45.67
C GLU A 78 6.05 -28.67 47.18
N THR A 79 5.46 -29.65 47.87
CA THR A 79 5.53 -29.75 49.33
C THR A 79 6.86 -30.31 49.82
N SER A 80 7.41 -31.32 49.14
CA SER A 80 8.52 -32.12 49.68
C SER A 80 9.77 -32.16 48.78
N GLY A 81 9.74 -31.50 47.63
CA GLY A 81 10.78 -31.56 46.61
C GLY A 81 10.95 -32.93 45.97
N THR A 82 10.20 -33.95 46.37
CA THR A 82 10.28 -35.31 45.81
C THR A 82 8.89 -35.88 45.59
N CYS A 83 8.71 -36.68 44.55
CA CYS A 83 7.43 -37.34 44.30
C CYS A 83 7.63 -38.64 43.54
N GLU A 84 6.57 -39.46 43.49
CA GLU A 84 6.60 -40.75 42.80
C GLU A 84 6.73 -40.60 41.28
N HIS A 85 6.30 -39.48 40.70
CA HIS A 85 6.41 -39.21 39.27
C HIS A 85 7.85 -38.97 38.83
N VAL A 86 8.61 -38.14 39.57
CA VAL A 86 10.05 -37.92 39.31
C VAL A 86 10.81 -39.24 39.44
N TRP A 87 10.50 -40.03 40.47
CA TRP A 87 11.12 -41.34 40.63
C TRP A 87 10.77 -42.31 39.50
N ALA A 88 9.51 -42.34 39.05
CA ALA A 88 9.08 -43.18 37.95
C ALA A 88 9.85 -42.87 36.65
N VAL A 89 10.09 -41.58 36.36
CA VAL A 89 10.89 -41.15 35.20
C VAL A 89 12.34 -41.58 35.35
N LEU A 90 12.97 -41.36 36.51
CA LEU A 90 14.33 -41.86 36.78
C LEU A 90 14.43 -43.38 36.63
N HIS A 91 13.44 -44.12 37.13
CA HIS A 91 13.40 -45.58 37.06
C HIS A 91 13.30 -46.09 35.63
N VAL A 92 12.46 -45.47 34.78
CA VAL A 92 12.34 -45.85 33.36
C VAL A 92 13.60 -45.49 32.58
N VAL A 93 14.16 -44.30 32.82
CA VAL A 93 15.32 -43.81 32.07
C VAL A 93 16.62 -44.50 32.46
N LEU A 94 16.90 -44.62 33.76
CA LEU A 94 18.18 -45.15 34.26
C LEU A 94 18.09 -46.65 34.61
N GLY A 95 16.91 -47.14 35.00
CA GLY A 95 16.71 -48.54 35.36
C GLY A 95 16.55 -49.50 34.17
N GLY A 96 16.49 -48.99 32.94
CA GLY A 96 16.46 -49.80 31.72
C GLY A 96 15.17 -50.59 31.52
N VAL A 97 14.08 -50.23 32.21
CA VAL A 97 12.77 -50.84 31.98
C VAL A 97 12.23 -50.31 30.66
N ALA A 98 12.01 -51.22 29.70
CA ALA A 98 11.52 -50.90 28.36
C ALA A 98 10.12 -50.27 28.44
N GLY A 99 10.07 -48.93 28.53
CA GLY A 99 8.85 -48.16 28.42
C GLY A 99 8.25 -48.39 27.03
N GLY A 100 6.95 -48.72 26.99
CA GLY A 100 6.22 -48.98 25.75
C GLY A 100 6.27 -47.77 24.82
N ALA A 101 7.15 -47.83 23.83
CA ALA A 101 7.28 -46.84 22.78
C ALA A 101 6.07 -46.95 21.84
N SER A 102 4.99 -46.23 22.14
CA SER A 102 4.01 -45.86 21.12
C SER A 102 4.67 -44.83 20.20
N GLY A 103 5.16 -45.32 19.06
CA GLY A 103 5.87 -44.52 18.08
C GLY A 103 5.02 -43.42 17.47
N SER A 104 5.44 -42.18 17.69
CA SER A 104 5.47 -41.14 16.67
C SER A 104 6.71 -40.27 16.90
N PRO A 105 7.38 -39.82 15.83
CA PRO A 105 8.77 -39.40 15.92
C PRO A 105 8.84 -37.93 16.37
N SER A 106 9.23 -37.68 17.61
CA SER A 106 9.76 -36.38 18.01
C SER A 106 11.28 -36.40 17.90
N SER A 107 11.75 -36.29 16.65
CA SER A 107 13.01 -35.58 16.40
C SER A 107 12.93 -34.26 17.18
N SER A 108 13.93 -33.99 18.03
CA SER A 108 14.04 -32.75 18.79
C SER A 108 13.58 -31.59 17.92
N SER A 109 12.73 -30.70 18.44
CA SER A 109 12.25 -29.54 17.68
C SER A 109 13.40 -28.80 17.01
N ILE A 110 14.59 -28.81 17.63
CA ILE A 110 15.85 -28.31 17.06
C ILE A 110 16.47 -29.20 15.98
N GLY A 111 16.42 -30.53 16.07
CA GLY A 111 16.92 -31.45 15.04
C GLY A 111 15.96 -31.57 13.85
N ALA A 112 14.65 -31.53 14.09
CA ALA A 112 13.61 -31.35 13.08
C ALA A 112 13.74 -29.98 12.40
N TRP A 113 14.03 -28.94 13.18
CA TRP A 113 14.29 -27.59 12.68
C TRP A 113 15.62 -27.50 11.94
N LEU A 114 16.72 -28.10 12.41
CA LEU A 114 18.01 -28.14 11.72
C LEU A 114 17.98 -29.04 10.49
N THR A 115 17.26 -30.17 10.53
CA THR A 115 17.02 -31.01 9.34
C THR A 115 16.07 -30.29 8.38
N GLY A 116 15.13 -29.50 8.89
CA GLY A 116 14.28 -28.59 8.12
C GLY A 116 15.08 -27.45 7.49
N LEU A 117 16.03 -26.87 8.22
CA LEU A 117 16.93 -25.82 7.78
C LEU A 117 17.90 -26.36 6.74
N GLN A 118 18.51 -27.52 6.98
CA GLN A 118 19.35 -28.22 5.99
C GLN A 118 18.55 -28.69 4.78
N ARG A 119 17.25 -29.00 4.90
CA ARG A 119 16.38 -29.25 3.73
C ARG A 119 16.05 -27.97 3.00
N LEU A 120 15.88 -26.84 3.68
CA LEU A 120 15.67 -25.53 3.06
C LEU A 120 16.95 -25.02 2.39
N GLU A 121 18.11 -25.19 3.01
CA GLU A 121 19.44 -24.91 2.47
C GLU A 121 19.73 -25.82 1.28
N ARG A 122 19.52 -27.14 1.41
CA ARG A 122 19.64 -28.05 0.25
C ARG A 122 18.58 -27.80 -0.82
N ALA A 123 17.39 -27.30 -0.51
CA ALA A 123 16.41 -26.91 -1.53
C ALA A 123 16.72 -25.55 -2.16
N ALA A 124 17.46 -24.69 -1.45
CA ALA A 124 18.00 -23.43 -1.97
C ALA A 124 19.26 -23.67 -2.82
N GLU A 125 20.11 -24.64 -2.45
CA GLU A 125 21.31 -25.09 -3.18
C GLU A 125 20.93 -26.04 -4.34
N SER A 126 19.97 -26.93 -4.12
CA SER A 126 19.25 -27.70 -5.15
C SER A 126 18.07 -26.87 -5.67
N GLY A 127 18.37 -25.62 -6.06
CA GLY A 127 17.49 -24.91 -6.97
C GLY A 127 17.13 -25.86 -8.12
N PRO A 128 15.90 -25.79 -8.66
CA PRO A 128 15.45 -26.73 -9.69
C PRO A 128 16.58 -26.90 -10.70
N ALA A 129 17.00 -28.16 -10.94
CA ALA A 129 17.93 -28.47 -12.01
C ALA A 129 17.48 -27.66 -13.23
N PRO A 130 18.38 -26.97 -13.96
CA PRO A 130 17.99 -26.04 -15.02
C PRO A 130 17.19 -26.81 -16.09
N ASP A 131 15.89 -26.88 -15.88
CA ASP A 131 14.90 -27.41 -16.79
C ASP A 131 15.05 -26.56 -18.04
N ALA A 132 15.30 -27.24 -19.17
CA ALA A 132 15.41 -26.72 -20.51
C ALA A 132 15.06 -25.22 -20.59
N SER A 133 16.08 -24.36 -20.51
CA SER A 133 16.00 -22.91 -20.34
C SER A 133 14.66 -22.35 -20.85
N GLU A 134 13.72 -22.06 -19.94
CA GLU A 134 12.47 -21.43 -20.34
C GLU A 134 12.84 -20.19 -21.17
N PRO A 135 12.24 -20.04 -22.38
CA PRO A 135 12.59 -18.92 -23.24
C PRO A 135 12.36 -17.62 -22.48
N GLU A 136 13.33 -16.72 -22.57
CA GLU A 136 13.31 -15.42 -21.92
C GLU A 136 11.96 -14.75 -22.13
N SER A 137 11.32 -14.33 -21.03
CA SER A 137 9.99 -13.74 -21.09
C SER A 137 9.97 -12.42 -20.35
N ARG A 138 9.21 -11.48 -20.91
CA ARG A 138 9.11 -10.11 -20.44
C ARG A 138 7.70 -9.83 -19.96
N VAL A 139 7.57 -9.14 -18.83
CA VAL A 139 6.30 -8.61 -18.36
C VAL A 139 6.12 -7.21 -18.95
N ASP A 140 5.02 -6.99 -19.65
CA ASP A 140 4.59 -5.69 -20.16
C ASP A 140 3.44 -5.18 -19.27
N TYR A 141 3.41 -3.88 -19.02
CA TYR A 141 2.45 -3.20 -18.17
C TYR A 141 1.54 -2.32 -19.04
N VAL A 142 0.23 -2.44 -18.91
CA VAL A 142 -0.73 -1.72 -19.76
C VAL A 142 -1.75 -0.98 -18.92
N LEU A 143 -1.80 0.35 -19.06
CA LEU A 143 -2.86 1.18 -18.48
C LEU A 143 -4.11 1.09 -19.35
N VAL A 144 -5.22 0.60 -18.80
CA VAL A 144 -6.49 0.45 -19.52
C VAL A 144 -7.37 1.67 -19.23
N LEU A 145 -7.58 2.52 -20.24
CA LEU A 145 -8.12 3.87 -20.05
C LEU A 145 -9.65 4.01 -20.15
N ASP A 146 -10.39 2.97 -20.59
CA ASP A 146 -11.85 3.07 -20.79
C ASP A 146 -12.69 2.77 -19.54
N GLU A 147 -12.11 2.07 -18.56
CA GLU A 147 -12.87 1.46 -17.46
C GLU A 147 -12.75 2.25 -16.14
N SER A 148 -12.01 3.37 -16.10
CA SER A 148 -11.50 3.93 -14.85
C SER A 148 -12.22 5.22 -14.42
N ALA A 149 -13.43 5.11 -13.88
CA ALA A 149 -14.13 6.27 -13.31
C ALA A 149 -13.54 6.71 -11.94
N SER A 150 -12.99 5.79 -11.14
CA SER A 150 -12.57 6.06 -9.75
C SER A 150 -11.13 5.66 -9.40
N GLY A 151 -10.42 4.95 -10.28
CA GLY A 151 -9.06 4.44 -10.00
C GLY A 151 -8.18 4.42 -11.24
N THR A 152 -7.07 3.71 -11.17
CA THR A 152 -6.20 3.39 -12.31
C THR A 152 -6.24 1.90 -12.55
N LEU A 153 -6.66 1.50 -13.75
CA LEU A 153 -6.67 0.10 -14.14
C LEU A 153 -5.36 -0.27 -14.82
N LEU A 154 -4.57 -1.12 -14.16
CA LEU A 154 -3.34 -1.68 -14.69
C LEU A 154 -3.57 -3.14 -15.10
N GLU A 155 -3.19 -3.51 -16.31
CA GLU A 155 -3.17 -4.90 -16.80
C GLU A 155 -1.72 -5.35 -17.00
N THR A 156 -1.35 -6.51 -16.46
CA THR A 156 -0.04 -7.13 -16.70
C THR A 156 -0.14 -8.17 -17.80
N ARG A 157 0.79 -8.12 -18.74
CA ARG A 157 0.89 -9.05 -19.86
C ARG A 157 2.27 -9.70 -19.91
N ARG A 158 2.36 -10.90 -20.48
CA ARG A 158 3.62 -11.61 -20.72
C ARG A 158 3.86 -11.70 -22.22
N ALA A 159 5.04 -11.31 -22.66
CA ALA A 159 5.54 -11.52 -24.01
C ALA A 159 6.71 -12.51 -23.97
N ARG A 160 6.73 -13.47 -24.90
CA ARG A 160 7.81 -14.45 -25.03
C ARG A 160 8.84 -13.97 -26.05
N ALA A 161 10.12 -14.17 -25.77
CA ALA A 161 11.17 -13.92 -26.75
C ALA A 161 10.95 -14.79 -27.99
N LEU A 162 11.18 -14.21 -29.17
CA LEU A 162 11.15 -14.93 -30.44
C LEU A 162 12.56 -15.45 -30.78
N ALA A 163 12.64 -16.58 -31.49
CA ALA A 163 13.92 -17.16 -31.91
C ALA A 163 14.78 -16.22 -32.77
N ARG A 164 14.16 -15.26 -33.47
CA ARG A 164 14.85 -14.25 -34.30
C ARG A 164 15.17 -12.95 -33.55
N GLY A 165 15.07 -12.96 -32.22
CA GLY A 165 15.14 -11.76 -31.39
C GLY A 165 13.80 -11.01 -31.31
N GLY A 166 13.70 -10.11 -30.33
CA GLY A 166 12.47 -9.40 -30.02
C GLY A 166 11.44 -10.24 -29.26
N PHE A 167 10.24 -9.69 -29.09
CA PHE A 167 9.17 -10.29 -28.30
C PHE A 167 7.91 -10.49 -29.15
N GLY A 168 7.24 -11.62 -28.96
CA GLY A 168 5.97 -11.93 -29.61
C GLY A 168 4.79 -11.14 -29.01
N LYS A 169 3.58 -11.41 -29.52
CA LYS A 169 2.34 -10.81 -29.01
C LYS A 169 2.18 -11.11 -27.51
N SER A 170 2.03 -10.07 -26.71
CA SER A 170 1.82 -10.19 -25.27
C SER A 170 0.43 -10.76 -24.94
N SER A 171 0.32 -11.65 -23.96
CA SER A 171 -0.96 -12.18 -23.45
C SER A 171 -1.17 -11.81 -21.98
N PRO A 172 -2.42 -11.69 -21.49
CA PRO A 172 -2.68 -11.46 -20.05
C PRO A 172 -1.92 -12.43 -19.15
N PHE A 173 -1.37 -11.92 -18.05
CA PHE A 173 -0.50 -12.66 -17.14
C PHE A 173 -0.74 -12.25 -15.69
N ASP A 174 -1.00 -13.21 -14.79
CA ASP A 174 -1.11 -12.96 -13.36
C ASP A 174 0.29 -12.80 -12.75
N LEU A 175 0.66 -11.56 -12.46
CA LEU A 175 1.97 -11.21 -11.91
C LEU A 175 2.13 -11.62 -10.44
N LEU A 176 1.03 -11.83 -9.69
CA LEU A 176 1.08 -12.20 -8.27
C LEU A 176 1.16 -13.71 -8.07
N ALA A 177 0.67 -14.50 -9.03
CA ALA A 177 0.77 -15.95 -9.03
C ALA A 177 1.50 -16.46 -10.29
N PRO A 178 2.80 -16.15 -10.47
CA PRO A 178 3.57 -16.65 -11.61
C PRO A 178 3.55 -18.19 -11.63
N ARG A 179 3.60 -18.77 -12.84
CA ARG A 179 3.65 -20.23 -13.00
C ARG A 179 4.89 -20.80 -12.33
N LYS A 180 4.77 -22.02 -11.77
CA LYS A 180 5.90 -22.73 -11.15
C LYS A 180 7.07 -22.81 -12.15
N GLY A 181 8.26 -22.39 -11.73
CA GLY A 181 9.47 -22.35 -12.57
C GLY A 181 9.75 -20.99 -13.24
N MET A 182 8.78 -20.07 -13.27
CA MET A 182 9.00 -18.74 -13.84
C MET A 182 9.75 -17.83 -12.86
N LEU A 183 10.96 -17.42 -13.23
CA LEU A 183 11.73 -16.43 -12.50
C LEU A 183 11.38 -15.03 -13.02
N LEU A 184 10.70 -14.24 -12.19
CA LEU A 184 10.45 -12.83 -12.46
C LEU A 184 11.73 -12.01 -12.30
N ASN A 185 11.92 -10.99 -13.12
CA ASN A 185 13.05 -10.06 -13.01
C ASN A 185 12.97 -9.30 -11.67
N PRO A 186 14.09 -8.80 -11.10
CA PRO A 186 14.07 -8.10 -9.80
C PRO A 186 13.10 -6.91 -9.74
N GLU A 187 12.98 -6.16 -10.83
CA GLU A 187 12.03 -5.06 -10.98
C GLU A 187 10.58 -5.56 -10.93
N ASP A 188 10.28 -6.62 -11.69
CA ASP A 188 8.94 -7.21 -11.76
C ASP A 188 8.51 -7.75 -10.39
N ARG A 189 9.45 -8.34 -9.62
CA ARG A 189 9.19 -8.80 -8.24
C ARG A 189 8.86 -7.65 -7.30
N ARG A 190 9.55 -6.50 -7.45
CA ARG A 190 9.28 -5.31 -6.64
C ARG A 190 7.90 -4.73 -6.97
N ILE A 191 7.58 -4.61 -8.26
CA ILE A 191 6.27 -4.17 -8.73
C ILE A 191 5.18 -5.14 -8.25
N ALA A 192 5.39 -6.45 -8.36
CA ALA A 192 4.48 -7.47 -7.85
C ALA A 192 4.22 -7.33 -6.35
N ALA A 193 5.25 -7.04 -5.56
CA ALA A 193 5.09 -6.83 -4.11
C ALA A 193 4.20 -5.62 -3.80
N LEU A 194 4.38 -4.51 -4.51
CA LEU A 194 3.56 -3.30 -4.36
C LEU A 194 2.10 -3.51 -4.82
N LEU A 195 1.89 -4.34 -5.83
CA LEU A 195 0.56 -4.69 -6.34
C LEU A 195 -0.24 -5.63 -5.41
N ARG A 196 0.35 -6.18 -4.34
CA ARG A 196 -0.38 -7.07 -3.42
C ARG A 196 -1.50 -6.37 -2.64
N GLY A 197 -1.42 -5.05 -2.50
CA GLY A 197 -2.46 -4.23 -1.86
C GLY A 197 -3.50 -3.67 -2.84
N ALA A 198 -3.36 -3.93 -4.15
CA ALA A 198 -4.30 -3.43 -5.15
C ALA A 198 -5.60 -4.24 -5.15
N ASP A 199 -6.72 -3.54 -5.34
CA ASP A 199 -8.04 -4.16 -5.39
C ASP A 199 -8.25 -4.96 -6.68
N SER A 200 -9.12 -5.97 -6.59
CA SER A 200 -9.66 -6.66 -7.76
C SER A 200 -10.77 -5.83 -8.41
N THR A 201 -10.82 -5.81 -9.74
CA THR A 201 -11.83 -5.08 -10.51
C THR A 201 -13.25 -5.63 -10.37
N LEU A 202 -13.43 -6.83 -9.81
CA LEU A 202 -14.70 -7.55 -9.89
C LEU A 202 -15.73 -7.11 -8.83
N VAL A 203 -15.31 -6.82 -7.59
CA VAL A 203 -16.19 -6.26 -6.53
C VAL A 203 -15.33 -5.59 -5.44
N PRO A 204 -15.64 -4.36 -4.99
CA PRO A 204 -15.00 -3.77 -3.81
C PRO A 204 -15.16 -4.70 -2.60
N GLY A 205 -14.04 -5.15 -2.02
CA GLY A 205 -14.03 -6.07 -0.87
C GLY A 205 -14.15 -7.56 -1.20
N SER A 206 -14.21 -7.98 -2.48
CA SER A 206 -14.08 -9.40 -2.81
C SER A 206 -12.62 -9.83 -2.79
N GLN A 207 -12.40 -11.07 -2.35
CA GLN A 207 -11.10 -11.71 -2.53
C GLN A 207 -10.84 -11.93 -4.01
N ARG A 208 -9.68 -11.48 -4.45
CA ARG A 208 -9.21 -11.60 -5.83
C ARG A 208 -9.21 -13.04 -6.31
N ALA A 209 -9.79 -13.30 -7.49
CA ALA A 209 -9.71 -14.61 -8.10
C ALA A 209 -8.27 -14.87 -8.58
N ARG A 210 -7.78 -16.10 -8.37
CA ARG A 210 -6.49 -16.54 -8.89
C ARG A 210 -6.50 -16.48 -10.43
N GLY A 211 -5.47 -15.92 -11.05
CA GLY A 211 -5.38 -15.77 -12.50
C GLY A 211 -5.79 -14.39 -13.02
N GLU A 212 -6.12 -13.44 -12.14
CA GLU A 212 -6.40 -12.07 -12.54
C GLU A 212 -5.12 -11.33 -12.95
N SER A 213 -5.15 -10.74 -14.14
CA SER A 213 -4.07 -9.92 -14.70
C SER A 213 -4.34 -8.42 -14.58
N ARG A 214 -5.51 -8.03 -14.03
CA ARG A 214 -5.96 -6.65 -13.90
C ARG A 214 -5.96 -6.21 -12.45
N TYR A 215 -5.47 -5.01 -12.20
CA TYR A 215 -5.24 -4.42 -10.88
C TYR A 215 -5.88 -3.05 -10.85
N LEU A 216 -6.80 -2.81 -9.91
CA LEU A 216 -7.34 -1.49 -9.67
C LEU A 216 -6.48 -0.79 -8.61
N LEU A 217 -5.84 0.30 -9.02
CA LEU A 217 -4.98 1.12 -8.17
C LEU A 217 -5.72 2.37 -7.71
N ASP A 218 -5.60 2.70 -6.43
CA ASP A 218 -6.01 4.01 -5.92
C ASP A 218 -4.98 5.11 -6.30
N ALA A 219 -5.23 6.36 -5.88
CA ALA A 219 -4.36 7.48 -6.19
C ALA A 219 -2.94 7.33 -5.61
N GLU A 220 -2.81 6.88 -4.36
CA GLU A 220 -1.53 6.74 -3.67
C GLU A 220 -0.70 5.60 -4.29
N GLN A 221 -1.36 4.46 -4.56
CA GLN A 221 -0.75 3.32 -5.24
C GLN A 221 -0.30 3.70 -6.65
N THR A 222 -1.12 4.45 -7.39
CA THR A 222 -0.77 4.93 -8.73
C THR A 222 0.49 5.79 -8.68
N LEU A 223 0.52 6.78 -7.78
CA LEU A 223 1.68 7.67 -7.61
C LEU A 223 2.96 6.91 -7.20
N ALA A 224 2.85 5.91 -6.34
CA ALA A 224 3.99 5.11 -5.89
C ALA A 224 4.53 4.13 -6.96
N LEU A 225 3.63 3.54 -7.76
CA LEU A 225 3.99 2.55 -8.77
C LEU A 225 4.46 3.16 -10.09
N LEU A 226 3.88 4.29 -10.50
CA LEU A 226 4.08 4.81 -11.85
C LEU A 226 5.54 5.10 -12.20
N PRO A 227 6.36 5.73 -11.34
CA PRO A 227 7.78 5.95 -11.64
C PRO A 227 8.53 4.64 -11.90
N GLN A 228 8.22 3.59 -11.12
CA GLN A 228 8.86 2.28 -11.27
C GLN A 228 8.42 1.59 -12.56
N LEU A 229 7.14 1.70 -12.92
CA LEU A 229 6.61 1.14 -14.17
C LEU A 229 7.23 1.83 -15.39
N CYS A 230 7.31 3.16 -15.40
CA CYS A 230 7.95 3.93 -16.48
C CYS A 230 9.44 3.59 -16.60
N ALA A 231 10.16 3.48 -15.48
CA ALA A 231 11.58 3.13 -15.46
C ALA A 231 11.91 1.78 -16.11
N THR A 232 10.94 0.85 -16.14
CA THR A 232 11.13 -0.44 -16.82
C THR A 232 11.20 -0.33 -18.35
N GLY A 233 10.75 0.79 -18.93
CA GLY A 233 10.59 0.92 -20.39
C GLY A 233 9.54 -0.03 -20.99
N ARG A 234 8.64 -0.57 -20.17
CA ARG A 234 7.64 -1.59 -20.55
C ARG A 234 6.21 -1.20 -20.19
N LEU A 235 5.96 0.07 -19.89
CA LEU A 235 4.63 0.62 -19.61
C LEU A 235 3.99 1.17 -20.89
N PHE A 236 2.77 0.77 -21.18
CA PHE A 236 1.99 1.16 -22.34
C PHE A 236 0.58 1.59 -21.89
N TRP A 237 -0.21 2.17 -22.78
CA TRP A 237 -1.65 2.32 -22.58
C TRP A 237 -2.46 1.61 -23.67
N SER A 238 -3.69 1.26 -23.32
CA SER A 238 -4.71 0.78 -24.26
C SER A 238 -6.04 1.47 -23.99
N ARG A 239 -6.70 1.88 -25.06
CA ARG A 239 -8.04 2.46 -25.06
C ARG A 239 -8.81 1.92 -26.26
N ARG A 240 -9.85 1.14 -25.99
CA ARG A 240 -10.65 0.38 -26.94
C ARG A 240 -9.75 -0.54 -27.76
N GLU A 241 -9.71 -0.32 -29.07
CA GLU A 241 -8.86 -1.06 -30.01
C GLU A 241 -7.53 -0.36 -30.30
N THR A 242 -7.31 0.82 -29.71
CA THR A 242 -6.08 1.60 -29.88
C THR A 242 -5.14 1.34 -28.72
N SER A 243 -3.85 1.19 -29.01
CA SER A 243 -2.80 1.05 -27.99
C SER A 243 -1.57 1.85 -28.38
N SER A 244 -0.82 2.29 -27.37
CA SER A 244 0.48 2.94 -27.59
C SER A 244 1.46 1.95 -28.19
N THR A 245 2.18 2.36 -29.23
CA THR A 245 3.28 1.58 -29.82
C THR A 245 4.61 1.80 -29.12
N ARG A 246 4.73 2.90 -28.35
CA ARG A 246 5.93 3.29 -27.62
C ARG A 246 5.69 3.22 -26.11
N PRO A 247 6.73 2.87 -25.32
CA PRO A 247 6.62 2.91 -23.87
C PRO A 247 6.40 4.33 -23.35
N LEU A 248 5.62 4.44 -22.29
CA LEU A 248 5.34 5.70 -21.61
C LEU A 248 6.49 6.12 -20.70
N VAL A 249 6.81 7.41 -20.76
CA VAL A 249 7.76 8.07 -19.87
C VAL A 249 7.00 8.95 -18.88
N LEU A 250 7.45 9.01 -17.63
CA LEU A 250 6.89 9.94 -16.65
C LEU A 250 7.51 11.34 -16.84
N ASP A 251 6.68 12.36 -16.96
CA ASP A 251 7.12 13.76 -16.92
C ASP A 251 7.27 14.20 -15.44
N ASP A 252 8.53 14.39 -15.03
CA ASP A 252 8.89 14.81 -13.68
C ASP A 252 8.77 16.32 -13.45
N GLY A 253 8.30 17.09 -14.44
CA GLY A 253 8.10 18.53 -14.32
C GLY A 253 6.94 18.90 -13.39
N PRO A 254 6.74 20.21 -13.16
CA PRO A 254 5.58 20.72 -12.41
C PRO A 254 4.26 20.25 -13.04
N PRO A 255 3.16 20.18 -12.27
CA PRO A 255 1.88 19.77 -12.80
C PRO A 255 1.31 20.82 -13.75
N PHE A 256 0.66 20.35 -14.81
CA PHE A 256 -0.12 21.18 -15.72
C PHE A 256 -1.40 21.70 -15.07
N LYS A 257 -1.83 22.90 -15.45
CA LYS A 257 -3.14 23.46 -15.12
C LYS A 257 -4.15 23.04 -16.19
N PRO A 258 -5.34 22.52 -15.83
CA PRO A 258 -6.44 22.40 -16.78
C PRO A 258 -7.00 23.77 -17.12
N CYS A 259 -7.12 24.04 -18.42
CA CYS A 259 -7.64 25.28 -18.95
C CYS A 259 -8.80 24.98 -19.91
N LEU A 260 -9.88 25.74 -19.78
CA LEU A 260 -10.95 25.78 -20.78
C LEU A 260 -10.75 26.99 -21.66
N ARG A 261 -11.05 26.87 -22.94
CA ARG A 261 -11.02 27.97 -23.88
C ARG A 261 -12.27 27.92 -24.74
N LEU A 262 -12.92 29.06 -24.94
CA LEU A 262 -13.93 29.18 -25.98
C LEU A 262 -13.25 29.50 -27.31
N ALA A 263 -13.26 28.58 -28.26
CA ALA A 263 -12.70 28.75 -29.59
C ALA A 263 -13.82 29.03 -30.60
N ALA A 264 -13.58 29.91 -31.57
CA ALA A 264 -14.47 30.04 -32.71
C ALA A 264 -14.18 28.93 -33.73
N SER A 265 -15.20 28.43 -34.41
CA SER A 265 -15.02 27.58 -35.59
C SER A 265 -14.35 28.33 -36.73
N GLU A 266 -13.87 27.61 -37.75
CA GLU A 266 -13.21 28.21 -38.92
C GLU A 266 -14.10 29.25 -39.63
N GLU A 267 -15.42 29.04 -39.67
CA GLU A 267 -16.38 29.99 -40.23
C GLU A 267 -16.74 31.15 -39.28
N GLY A 268 -16.33 31.09 -38.01
CA GLY A 268 -16.60 32.10 -36.98
C GLY A 268 -18.06 32.20 -36.51
N ARG A 269 -18.96 31.40 -37.07
CA ARG A 269 -20.40 31.39 -36.77
C ARG A 269 -20.74 30.68 -35.47
N THR A 270 -19.97 29.65 -35.15
CA THR A 270 -20.15 28.82 -33.96
C THR A 270 -18.92 28.90 -33.06
N LEU A 271 -19.15 28.63 -31.79
CA LEU A 271 -18.12 28.54 -30.76
C LEU A 271 -18.10 27.11 -30.20
N GLU A 272 -16.91 26.62 -29.88
CA GLU A 272 -16.68 25.36 -29.19
C GLU A 272 -15.98 25.66 -27.87
N LEU A 273 -16.40 24.96 -26.81
CA LEU A 273 -15.64 24.93 -25.57
C LEU A 273 -14.57 23.84 -25.73
N ASP A 274 -13.30 24.24 -25.77
CA ASP A 274 -12.15 23.35 -25.86
C ASP A 274 -11.45 23.24 -24.50
N ALA A 275 -10.89 22.08 -24.20
CA ALA A 275 -10.09 21.84 -23.00
C ALA A 275 -8.64 21.56 -23.37
N HIS A 276 -7.71 22.13 -22.62
CA HIS A 276 -6.29 21.88 -22.79
C HIS A 276 -5.58 21.87 -21.45
N LEU A 277 -4.34 21.40 -21.45
CA LEU A 277 -3.44 21.51 -20.31
C LEU A 277 -2.39 22.56 -20.62
N GLU A 278 -2.03 23.38 -19.63
CA GLU A 278 -0.98 24.39 -19.76
C GLU A 278 0.05 24.32 -18.63
N ARG A 279 1.33 24.46 -18.99
CA ARG A 279 2.46 24.58 -18.04
C ARG A 279 3.56 25.42 -18.64
N ALA A 280 3.87 26.57 -18.03
CA ALA A 280 4.99 27.42 -18.44
C ALA A 280 5.02 27.73 -19.97
N GLY A 281 3.85 27.97 -20.56
CA GLY A 281 3.67 28.22 -22.00
C GLY A 281 3.62 26.96 -22.88
N GLU A 282 3.92 25.78 -22.35
CA GLU A 282 3.64 24.50 -23.01
C GLU A 282 2.15 24.22 -22.94
N ARG A 283 1.53 23.96 -24.10
CA ARG A 283 0.11 23.63 -24.22
C ARG A 283 -0.06 22.24 -24.82
N ILE A 284 -0.85 21.39 -24.16
CA ILE A 284 -1.25 20.08 -24.66
C ILE A 284 -2.73 20.15 -25.05
N ALA A 285 -3.03 19.91 -26.33
CA ALA A 285 -4.39 19.98 -26.84
C ALA A 285 -5.23 18.77 -26.40
N ARG A 286 -6.57 18.93 -26.37
CA ARG A 286 -7.51 17.84 -26.06
C ARG A 286 -7.26 16.56 -26.86
N ALA A 287 -6.92 16.71 -28.14
CA ALA A 287 -6.72 15.59 -29.08
C ALA A 287 -5.52 14.70 -28.72
N GLU A 288 -4.56 15.23 -27.96
CA GLU A 288 -3.38 14.50 -27.47
C GLU A 288 -3.67 13.74 -26.17
N LEU A 289 -4.78 14.05 -25.50
CA LEU A 289 -5.15 13.44 -24.23
C LEU A 289 -5.76 12.06 -24.46
N ARG A 290 -5.17 11.03 -23.85
CA ARG A 290 -5.63 9.63 -23.99
C ARG A 290 -6.51 9.20 -22.83
N GLY A 291 -6.21 9.65 -21.62
CA GLY A 291 -7.02 9.36 -20.43
C GLY A 291 -6.46 10.05 -19.18
N VAL A 292 -7.19 9.95 -18.07
CA VAL A 292 -6.76 10.48 -16.77
C VAL A 292 -6.78 9.34 -15.76
N LEU A 293 -5.65 9.15 -15.09
CA LEU A 293 -5.41 8.17 -14.05
C LEU A 293 -5.74 8.75 -12.67
N ALA A 294 -5.83 7.91 -11.64
CA ALA A 294 -5.92 8.38 -10.26
C ALA A 294 -4.70 9.24 -9.87
N GLY A 295 -4.88 10.16 -8.92
CA GLY A 295 -3.81 11.10 -8.52
C GLY A 295 -3.52 12.19 -9.56
N ASP A 296 -4.52 12.59 -10.34
CA ASP A 296 -4.45 13.67 -11.35
C ASP A 296 -3.30 13.54 -12.36
N LEU A 297 -3.01 12.31 -12.77
CA LEU A 297 -2.07 11.99 -13.82
C LEU A 297 -2.80 11.88 -15.17
N VAL A 298 -2.25 12.46 -16.23
CA VAL A 298 -2.84 12.49 -17.57
C VAL A 298 -1.94 11.73 -18.55
N VAL A 299 -2.53 10.78 -19.27
CA VAL A 299 -1.82 9.94 -20.24
C VAL A 299 -1.91 10.59 -21.61
N LEU A 300 -0.74 10.75 -22.26
CA LEU A 300 -0.58 11.15 -23.65
C LEU A 300 -0.09 9.96 -24.49
N ASP A 301 0.33 10.19 -25.73
CA ASP A 301 0.84 9.12 -26.60
C ASP A 301 2.10 8.43 -26.05
N GLU A 302 3.08 9.21 -25.59
CA GLU A 302 4.41 8.70 -25.20
C GLU A 302 4.84 9.12 -23.79
N ARG A 303 4.02 9.93 -23.10
CA ARG A 303 4.32 10.40 -21.75
C ARG A 303 3.09 10.47 -20.86
N ILE A 304 3.35 10.45 -19.56
CA ILE A 304 2.35 10.71 -18.52
C ILE A 304 2.76 11.98 -17.81
N VAL A 305 1.83 12.93 -17.70
CA VAL A 305 2.07 14.22 -17.07
C VAL A 305 1.23 14.35 -15.80
N ARG A 306 1.74 15.09 -14.81
CA ARG A 306 0.93 15.50 -13.65
C ARG A 306 0.05 16.68 -14.05
N ALA A 307 -1.17 16.73 -13.57
CA ALA A 307 -2.07 17.87 -13.68
C ALA A 307 -2.66 18.23 -12.30
N ARG A 308 -3.11 19.47 -12.11
CA ARG A 308 -3.89 19.89 -10.94
C ARG A 308 -5.35 19.94 -11.33
N LEU A 309 -6.00 18.78 -11.43
CA LEU A 309 -7.39 18.72 -11.84
C LEU A 309 -8.32 19.08 -10.69
N GLU A 310 -7.97 18.70 -9.45
CA GLU A 310 -8.72 19.04 -8.24
C GLU A 310 -10.23 18.78 -8.41
N ARG A 311 -11.09 19.76 -8.04
CA ARG A 311 -12.55 19.70 -8.24
C ARG A 311 -12.94 19.65 -9.71
N GLY A 312 -12.04 20.01 -10.61
CA GLY A 312 -12.27 20.03 -12.05
C GLY A 312 -12.08 18.69 -12.76
N ARG A 313 -11.60 17.67 -12.05
CA ARG A 313 -11.32 16.35 -12.61
C ARG A 313 -12.50 15.73 -13.37
N THR A 314 -13.68 15.70 -12.77
CA THR A 314 -14.86 15.04 -13.35
C THR A 314 -15.28 15.70 -14.66
N TRP A 315 -15.39 17.03 -14.69
CA TRP A 315 -15.79 17.72 -15.91
C TRP A 315 -14.72 17.62 -16.99
N PHE A 316 -13.44 17.71 -16.62
CA PHE A 316 -12.34 17.60 -17.58
C PHE A 316 -12.33 16.22 -18.24
N LEU A 317 -12.48 15.16 -17.43
CA LEU A 317 -12.64 13.79 -17.92
C LEU A 317 -13.82 13.63 -18.86
N LEU A 318 -15.00 14.10 -18.45
CA LEU A 318 -16.21 14.01 -19.27
C LEU A 318 -16.04 14.75 -20.60
N HIS A 319 -15.40 15.92 -20.57
CA HIS A 319 -15.18 16.73 -21.77
C HIS A 319 -14.14 16.10 -22.72
N VAL A 320 -13.09 15.47 -22.18
CA VAL A 320 -12.11 14.72 -23.00
C VAL A 320 -12.74 13.50 -23.65
N GLN A 321 -13.67 12.82 -22.96
CA GLN A 321 -14.36 11.64 -23.48
C GLN A 321 -15.49 11.99 -24.45
N SER A 322 -16.23 13.05 -24.14
CA SER A 322 -17.46 13.47 -24.81
C SER A 322 -17.45 15.01 -24.92
N PRO A 323 -16.86 15.58 -25.97
CA PRO A 323 -16.85 17.03 -26.14
C PRO A 323 -18.27 17.57 -26.24
N LEU A 324 -18.48 18.77 -25.72
CA LEU A 324 -19.75 19.46 -25.84
C LEU A 324 -19.97 19.88 -27.30
N PRO A 325 -21.21 19.86 -27.80
CA PRO A 325 -21.49 20.33 -29.15
C PRO A 325 -21.17 21.82 -29.29
N PRO A 326 -20.78 22.28 -30.50
CA PRO A 326 -20.61 23.69 -30.75
C PRO A 326 -21.94 24.43 -30.65
N PHE A 327 -21.90 25.72 -30.29
CA PHE A 327 -23.09 26.56 -30.12
C PHE A 327 -22.96 27.88 -30.89
N PRO A 328 -24.06 28.56 -31.24
CA PRO A 328 -24.02 29.83 -31.97
C PRO A 328 -23.29 30.94 -31.21
N ARG A 329 -22.51 31.77 -31.92
CA ARG A 329 -21.77 32.88 -31.31
C ARG A 329 -22.63 33.86 -30.51
N GLN A 330 -23.90 34.03 -30.90
CA GLN A 330 -24.85 34.94 -30.23
C GLN A 330 -25.22 34.45 -28.81
N GLU A 331 -25.05 33.16 -28.52
CA GLU A 331 -25.35 32.56 -27.23
C GLU A 331 -24.16 32.62 -26.25
N ALA A 332 -23.00 33.13 -26.68
CA ALA A 332 -21.79 33.21 -25.87
C ALA A 332 -22.00 33.88 -24.50
N PRO A 333 -22.73 35.02 -24.38
CA PRO A 333 -22.96 35.64 -23.08
C PRO A 333 -23.73 34.73 -22.11
N ALA A 334 -24.74 34.00 -22.60
CA ALA A 334 -25.53 33.09 -21.78
C ALA A 334 -24.68 31.89 -21.31
N VAL A 335 -23.87 31.33 -22.21
CA VAL A 335 -22.96 30.22 -21.86
C VAL A 335 -21.90 30.67 -20.86
N LEU A 336 -21.30 31.85 -21.03
CA LEU A 336 -20.32 32.41 -20.08
C LEU A 336 -20.93 32.62 -18.68
N LEU A 337 -22.17 33.11 -18.61
CA LEU A 337 -22.88 33.25 -17.34
C LEU A 337 -23.13 31.90 -16.67
N GLU A 338 -23.49 30.87 -17.42
CA GLU A 338 -23.64 29.50 -16.89
C GLU A 338 -22.30 28.92 -16.42
N LEU A 339 -21.22 29.11 -17.18
CA LEU A 339 -19.87 28.70 -16.76
C LEU A 339 -19.45 29.39 -15.46
N ALA A 340 -19.75 30.68 -15.32
CA ALA A 340 -19.49 31.45 -14.10
C ALA A 340 -20.32 30.93 -12.91
N ARG A 341 -21.60 30.61 -13.12
CA ARG A 341 -22.47 30.00 -12.08
C ARG A 341 -21.96 28.64 -11.62
N ARG A 342 -21.29 27.90 -12.51
CA ARG A 342 -20.66 26.59 -12.24
C ARG A 342 -19.21 26.70 -11.74
N GLU A 343 -18.71 27.92 -11.55
CA GLU A 343 -17.34 28.20 -11.05
C GLU A 343 -16.23 27.64 -11.95
N LEU A 344 -16.46 27.59 -13.27
CA LEU A 344 -15.47 27.12 -14.25
C LEU A 344 -14.63 28.28 -14.79
N ASP A 345 -13.29 28.16 -14.73
CA ASP A 345 -12.36 29.13 -15.33
C ASP A 345 -12.28 28.87 -16.83
N VAL A 346 -12.63 29.88 -17.63
CA VAL A 346 -12.64 29.78 -19.09
C VAL A 346 -11.93 30.97 -19.70
N GLU A 347 -11.01 30.69 -20.60
CA GLU A 347 -10.26 31.68 -21.35
C GLU A 347 -11.04 32.14 -22.58
N PRO A 348 -11.13 33.46 -22.81
CA PRO A 348 -11.73 33.97 -24.03
C PRO A 348 -10.89 33.56 -25.24
N GLY A 349 -11.55 33.08 -26.29
CA GLY A 349 -10.94 33.06 -27.62
C GLY A 349 -10.92 34.44 -28.26
N PRO A 350 -10.22 34.58 -29.40
CA PRO A 350 -10.19 35.81 -30.17
C PRO A 350 -11.60 36.35 -30.50
N GLY A 351 -11.83 37.64 -30.26
CA GLY A 351 -13.10 38.30 -30.54
C GLY A 351 -14.16 38.17 -29.42
N MET A 352 -13.80 37.59 -28.27
CA MET A 352 -14.68 37.51 -27.09
C MET A 352 -14.39 38.59 -26.03
N GLU A 353 -13.48 39.51 -26.33
CA GLU A 353 -13.05 40.59 -25.43
C GLU A 353 -14.22 41.51 -25.04
N ALA A 354 -15.27 41.56 -25.87
CA ALA A 354 -16.49 42.31 -25.59
C ALA A 354 -17.35 41.70 -24.46
N TRP A 355 -17.20 40.42 -24.14
CA TRP A 355 -18.01 39.72 -23.13
C TRP A 355 -17.23 39.31 -21.88
N ILE A 356 -15.89 39.36 -21.95
CA ILE A 356 -15.02 39.08 -20.82
C ILE A 356 -14.26 40.36 -20.48
N GLU A 357 -14.70 41.05 -19.44
CA GLU A 357 -13.93 42.16 -18.89
C GLU A 357 -12.73 41.60 -18.12
N ALA A 358 -11.54 42.00 -18.55
CA ALA A 358 -10.28 41.70 -17.91
C ALA A 358 -9.71 42.98 -17.33
N ARG A 359 -9.68 43.11 -16.00
CA ARG A 359 -9.14 44.30 -15.32
C ARG A 359 -8.14 43.88 -14.26
N ARG A 360 -7.08 44.66 -14.08
CA ARG A 360 -6.15 44.47 -12.98
C ARG A 360 -6.85 44.86 -11.67
N PRO A 361 -6.90 43.98 -10.66
CA PRO A 361 -7.58 44.31 -9.40
C PRO A 361 -6.81 45.37 -8.62
N VAL A 362 -7.55 46.24 -7.93
CA VAL A 362 -7.02 47.15 -6.91
C VAL A 362 -7.28 46.52 -5.54
N PRO A 363 -6.25 46.19 -4.74
CA PRO A 363 -6.45 45.59 -3.43
C PRO A 363 -6.94 46.65 -2.43
N HIS A 364 -7.95 46.30 -1.64
CA HIS A 364 -8.46 47.08 -0.52
C HIS A 364 -8.32 46.27 0.77
N LEU A 365 -7.65 46.85 1.76
CA LEU A 365 -7.50 46.26 3.08
C LEU A 365 -8.51 46.89 4.04
N LEU A 366 -9.47 46.10 4.51
CA LEU A 366 -10.47 46.51 5.49
C LEU A 366 -10.05 46.02 6.86
N LEU A 367 -9.59 46.92 7.72
CA LEU A 367 -9.17 46.58 9.08
C LEU A 367 -10.33 46.74 10.06
N SER A 368 -10.53 45.74 10.91
CA SER A 368 -11.42 45.81 12.06
C SER A 368 -10.65 46.26 13.28
N ALA A 369 -11.20 47.23 14.02
CA ALA A 369 -10.62 47.65 15.29
C ALA A 369 -10.53 46.45 16.26
N PRO A 370 -9.40 46.30 16.99
CA PRO A 370 -9.27 45.23 17.96
C PRO A 370 -10.35 45.38 19.03
N LYS A 371 -11.01 44.27 19.38
CA LYS A 371 -12.03 44.24 20.43
C LYS A 371 -11.34 43.94 21.76
N ARG A 372 -11.76 44.63 22.82
CA ARG A 372 -11.33 44.29 24.18
C ARG A 372 -11.91 42.91 24.53
N VAL A 373 -11.04 41.95 24.85
CA VAL A 373 -11.44 40.60 25.26
C VAL A 373 -11.31 40.52 26.78
N GLU A 374 -12.44 40.41 27.47
CA GLU A 374 -12.46 40.13 28.90
C GLU A 374 -12.34 38.62 29.11
N GLY A 375 -11.15 38.16 29.49
CA GLY A 375 -10.92 36.76 29.81
C GLY A 375 -11.40 36.43 31.23
N LEU A 376 -12.26 35.41 31.38
CA LEU A 376 -12.76 34.95 32.69
C LEU A 376 -11.65 34.59 33.70
N ALA A 377 -10.44 34.30 33.24
CA ALA A 377 -9.32 33.84 34.07
C ALA A 377 -8.20 34.89 34.27
N SER A 378 -8.17 35.98 33.49
CA SER A 378 -7.09 36.99 33.56
C SER A 378 -7.67 38.34 33.95
N ARG A 379 -7.21 38.90 35.08
CA ARG A 379 -7.56 40.27 35.51
C ARG A 379 -6.92 41.36 34.62
N VAL A 380 -6.14 40.98 33.61
CA VAL A 380 -5.55 41.91 32.64
C VAL A 380 -6.40 41.91 31.39
N ALA A 381 -7.00 43.06 31.08
CA ALA A 381 -7.69 43.24 29.81
C ALA A 381 -6.70 43.11 28.65
N SER A 382 -6.90 42.11 27.78
CA SER A 382 -6.15 41.96 26.53
C SER A 382 -6.99 42.45 25.36
N TRP A 383 -6.33 43.06 24.38
CA TRP A 383 -6.96 43.39 23.10
C TRP A 383 -6.88 42.19 22.16
N SER A 384 -7.91 41.96 21.34
CA SER A 384 -7.83 40.99 20.26
C SER A 384 -6.78 41.42 19.24
N GLU A 385 -6.27 40.48 18.46
CA GLU A 385 -5.48 40.81 17.27
C GLU A 385 -6.29 41.68 16.30
N VAL A 386 -5.60 42.53 15.54
CA VAL A 386 -6.20 43.29 14.44
C VAL A 386 -6.57 42.29 13.36
N ALA A 387 -7.86 42.15 13.08
CA ALA A 387 -8.36 41.34 11.98
C ALA A 387 -8.57 42.22 10.75
N GLY A 388 -8.23 41.71 9.57
CA GLY A 388 -8.45 42.41 8.31
C GLY A 388 -9.06 41.49 7.26
N LEU A 389 -9.84 42.07 6.36
CA LEU A 389 -10.29 41.42 5.13
C LEU A 389 -9.61 42.09 3.94
N VAL A 390 -9.19 41.28 2.98
CA VAL A 390 -8.68 41.78 1.69
C VAL A 390 -9.78 41.63 0.66
N GLU A 391 -10.15 42.73 0.03
CA GLU A 391 -11.04 42.79 -1.12
C GLU A 391 -10.25 43.21 -2.35
N PHE A 392 -10.66 42.72 -3.51
CA PHE A 392 -10.15 43.13 -4.81
C PHE A 392 -11.25 43.88 -5.56
N ASP A 393 -10.99 45.15 -5.85
CA ASP A 393 -11.88 46.00 -6.65
C ASP A 393 -11.46 45.93 -8.12
N TYR A 394 -12.36 45.40 -8.94
CA TYR A 394 -12.21 45.32 -10.38
C TYR A 394 -12.95 46.48 -11.10
N GLY A 395 -13.46 47.45 -10.37
CA GLY A 395 -14.24 48.60 -10.85
C GLY A 395 -15.71 48.27 -11.13
N VAL A 396 -16.00 47.06 -11.65
CA VAL A 396 -17.36 46.57 -11.89
C VAL A 396 -17.88 45.65 -10.78
N ALA A 397 -16.97 45.11 -9.97
CA ALA A 397 -17.28 44.25 -8.83
C ALA A 397 -16.16 44.32 -7.79
N ARG A 398 -16.54 44.14 -6.52
CA ARG A 398 -15.60 43.90 -5.42
C ARG A 398 -15.75 42.47 -4.93
N VAL A 399 -14.64 41.78 -4.75
CA VAL A 399 -14.63 40.39 -4.28
C VAL A 399 -13.66 40.18 -3.16
N LEU A 400 -14.04 39.36 -2.20
CA LEU A 400 -13.16 38.95 -1.11
C LEU A 400 -12.05 38.06 -1.66
N ALA A 401 -10.83 38.21 -1.14
CA ALA A 401 -9.69 37.35 -1.47
C ALA A 401 -9.93 35.85 -1.18
N THR A 402 -10.90 35.55 -0.30
CA THR A 402 -11.32 34.19 0.03
C THR A 402 -12.27 33.59 -1.01
N ASP A 403 -12.94 34.41 -1.83
CA ASP A 403 -13.77 33.93 -2.93
C ASP A 403 -12.90 33.23 -3.97
N LYS A 404 -13.27 32.02 -4.38
CA LYS A 404 -12.53 31.19 -5.35
C LYS A 404 -13.17 31.13 -6.73
N LYS A 405 -14.27 31.85 -6.98
CA LYS A 405 -14.93 31.89 -8.28
C LYS A 405 -14.03 32.56 -9.32
N PRO A 406 -13.67 31.89 -10.43
CA PRO A 406 -12.78 32.46 -11.45
C PRO A 406 -13.47 33.49 -12.34
N LEU A 407 -14.77 33.34 -12.54
CA LEU A 407 -15.61 34.22 -13.35
C LEU A 407 -16.72 34.80 -12.47
N LEU A 408 -16.96 36.10 -12.61
CA LEU A 408 -18.01 36.83 -11.89
C LEU A 408 -19.05 37.35 -12.89
N PRO A 409 -20.34 37.04 -12.72
CA PRO A 409 -21.40 37.63 -13.54
C PRO A 409 -21.38 39.16 -13.48
N THR A 410 -21.48 39.82 -14.62
CA THR A 410 -21.64 41.28 -14.74
C THR A 410 -22.86 41.59 -15.59
N GLY A 411 -23.31 42.85 -15.61
CA GLY A 411 -24.47 43.26 -16.41
C GLY A 411 -24.30 43.10 -17.93
N ARG A 412 -23.06 42.94 -18.44
CA ARG A 412 -22.75 42.83 -19.88
C ARG A 412 -22.06 41.52 -20.28
N GLY A 413 -21.79 40.63 -19.33
CA GLY A 413 -21.02 39.41 -19.57
C GLY A 413 -20.43 38.86 -18.27
N VAL A 414 -19.15 38.51 -18.28
CA VAL A 414 -18.43 38.04 -17.09
C VAL A 414 -17.13 38.81 -16.89
N LEU A 415 -16.73 38.99 -15.63
CA LEU A 415 -15.43 39.48 -15.23
C LEU A 415 -14.55 38.27 -14.91
N ARG A 416 -13.41 38.13 -15.60
CA ARG A 416 -12.42 37.10 -15.28
C ARG A 416 -11.43 37.62 -14.25
N ARG A 417 -11.21 36.86 -13.19
CA ARG A 417 -10.25 37.19 -12.14
C ARG A 417 -8.85 36.72 -12.48
N TYR A 418 -7.85 37.47 -12.02
CA TYR A 418 -6.44 37.16 -12.20
C TYR A 418 -5.82 36.69 -10.89
N PHE A 419 -6.08 35.43 -10.52
CA PHE A 419 -5.63 34.89 -9.24
C PHE A 419 -4.12 34.98 -9.01
N GLU A 420 -3.29 34.89 -10.05
CA GLU A 420 -1.83 35.07 -9.92
C GLU A 420 -1.49 36.49 -9.44
N VAL A 421 -2.17 37.49 -9.98
CA VAL A 421 -2.00 38.89 -9.58
C VAL A 421 -2.56 39.12 -8.17
N GLU A 422 -3.75 38.57 -7.88
CA GLU A 422 -4.35 38.62 -6.54
C GLU A 422 -3.43 37.98 -5.49
N ASN A 423 -2.89 36.79 -5.75
CA ASN A 423 -2.00 36.07 -4.85
C ASN A 423 -0.68 36.82 -4.65
N ALA A 424 -0.12 37.42 -5.71
CA ALA A 424 1.09 38.24 -5.58
C ALA A 424 0.86 39.48 -4.70
N LEU A 425 -0.28 40.17 -4.88
CA LEU A 425 -0.68 41.30 -4.04
C LEU A 425 -0.95 40.88 -2.59
N LEU A 426 -1.59 39.73 -2.39
CA LEU A 426 -1.85 39.18 -1.05
C LEU A 426 -0.54 38.81 -0.35
N ALA A 427 0.40 38.18 -1.06
CA ALA A 427 1.72 37.85 -0.52
C ALA A 427 2.48 39.10 -0.06
N GLN A 428 2.40 40.21 -0.81
CA GLN A 428 2.95 41.50 -0.39
C GLN A 428 2.30 42.02 0.89
N ALA A 429 0.97 41.90 1.01
CA ALA A 429 0.25 42.31 2.22
C ALA A 429 0.64 41.45 3.44
N LEU A 430 0.78 40.13 3.27
CA LEU A 430 1.23 39.23 4.34
C LEU A 430 2.67 39.50 4.77
N ALA A 431 3.55 39.87 3.83
CA ALA A 431 4.94 40.24 4.14
C ALA A 431 5.05 41.49 5.04
N LEU A 432 4.00 42.32 5.13
CA LEU A 432 3.92 43.46 6.05
C LEU A 432 3.50 43.06 7.48
N GLY A 433 3.44 41.77 7.79
CA GLY A 433 3.11 41.26 9.13
C GLY A 433 1.61 40.99 9.36
N LEU A 434 0.81 41.00 8.30
CA LEU A 434 -0.58 40.54 8.37
C LEU A 434 -0.61 39.01 8.45
N SER A 435 -1.39 38.46 9.37
CA SER A 435 -1.67 37.02 9.43
C SER A 435 -2.97 36.70 8.70
N ALA A 436 -2.92 35.83 7.68
CA ALA A 436 -4.12 35.23 7.11
C ALA A 436 -4.62 34.12 8.05
N ARG A 437 -5.92 34.15 8.38
CA ARG A 437 -6.61 33.04 9.05
C ARG A 437 -7.57 32.36 8.09
#